data_AF-A0A1K1TEK1-F1
#
_entry.id   AF-A0A1K1TEK1-F1
#
_cell.length_a   1.000
_cell.length_b   1.000
_cell.length_c   1.000
_cell.angle_alpha   90.00
_cell.angle_beta   90.00
_cell.angle_gamma   90.00
#
_symmetry.space_group_name_H-M   'P 1'
#
loop_
_entity.id
_entity.type
_entity.pdbx_description
1 polymer ?
#
loop_
_entity_poly.entity_id
_entity_poly.type
_entity_poly.pdbx_seq_one_letter_code
_entity_poly.pdbx_strand_id
1 'polypeptide(L)'
;MLLSLSDAIHDPVITVVASYAGDDAADPTTAPIQLHIGQVWFDEDFRLRLWLPEGHDFRAGDLLTLHLDNRTGVDSYDAELRVYRTSYKGQLLQRLSDNRLLVECRDFSLVHGISEVLAHRAPGYAFPADERPLQPLPITPLTALPQLDPDQRDNKIGVLVTRTAEQPHTTVMAFLSTRDDDIFIISFPSTFKVQQLQRNPSCCFAIDERANFTFDKAIQWNYTLIDAIAHEVPVDHPIYEPVKNAFIEKNPWEVAFFDDPNVRLYHLQCQTSFCPARKG
;
A
#
# COMPACT_ATOMS: atom_id res chain seq x y z
N MET A 1 -11.33 9.90 -22.88
CA MET A 1 -12.08 9.14 -21.87
C MET A 1 -11.37 7.81 -21.75
N LEU A 2 -10.90 7.43 -20.57
CA LEU A 2 -10.24 6.14 -20.38
C LEU A 2 -11.29 5.04 -20.55
N LEU A 3 -10.99 4.04 -21.38
CA LEU A 3 -11.88 2.91 -21.64
C LEU A 3 -11.39 1.65 -20.93
N SER A 4 -10.10 1.59 -20.60
CA SER A 4 -9.45 0.47 -19.93
C SER A 4 -8.40 0.93 -18.90
N LEU A 5 -7.98 0.03 -18.01
CA LEU A 5 -6.84 0.28 -17.11
C LEU A 5 -5.52 0.39 -17.88
N SER A 6 -5.35 -0.36 -18.98
CA SER A 6 -4.17 -0.33 -19.84
C SER A 6 -3.97 0.99 -20.58
N ASP A 7 -5.01 1.83 -20.70
CA ASP A 7 -4.88 3.19 -21.24
C ASP A 7 -4.13 4.12 -20.29
N ALA A 8 -4.11 3.80 -18.99
CA ALA A 8 -3.58 4.65 -17.91
C ALA A 8 -2.35 4.08 -17.21
N ILE A 9 -2.24 2.75 -17.16
CA ILE A 9 -1.18 2.01 -16.46
C ILE A 9 -0.45 1.14 -17.48
N HIS A 10 0.88 1.14 -17.43
CA HIS A 10 1.71 0.37 -18.35
C HIS A 10 1.41 -1.14 -18.26
N ASP A 11 1.47 -1.83 -19.39
CA ASP A 11 1.30 -3.29 -19.46
C ASP A 11 2.61 -3.94 -19.95
N PRO A 12 3.26 -4.83 -19.18
CA PRO A 12 2.88 -5.24 -17.82
C PRO A 12 3.27 -4.24 -16.73
N VAL A 13 2.58 -4.31 -15.59
CA VAL A 13 2.86 -3.52 -14.38
C VAL A 13 3.29 -4.41 -13.22
N ILE A 14 4.23 -3.94 -12.39
CA ILE A 14 4.59 -4.60 -11.13
C ILE A 14 3.58 -4.19 -10.06
N THR A 15 3.14 -5.13 -9.24
CA THR A 15 2.07 -4.91 -8.26
C THR A 15 2.44 -5.47 -6.89
N VAL A 16 1.97 -4.78 -5.86
CA VAL A 16 1.85 -5.34 -4.50
C VAL A 16 0.50 -6.04 -4.42
N VAL A 17 0.52 -7.34 -4.18
CA VAL A 17 -0.67 -8.17 -3.95
C VAL A 17 -0.85 -8.36 -2.46
N ALA A 18 -2.04 -8.08 -1.94
CA ALA A 18 -2.41 -8.26 -0.55
C ALA A 18 -3.66 -9.13 -0.42
N SER A 19 -3.66 -10.04 0.55
CA SER A 19 -4.77 -10.93 0.85
C SER A 19 -4.80 -11.25 2.34
N TYR A 20 -5.90 -11.82 2.83
CA TYR A 20 -5.92 -12.43 4.17
C TYR A 20 -5.51 -13.90 4.05
N ALA A 21 -4.56 -14.33 4.88
CA ALA A 21 -4.04 -15.69 4.88
C ALA A 21 -4.79 -16.62 5.85
N GLY A 22 -4.86 -17.91 5.47
CA GLY A 22 -5.28 -19.02 6.33
C GLY A 22 -6.80 -19.23 6.44
N ASP A 23 -7.20 -20.21 7.25
CA ASP A 23 -8.60 -20.50 7.58
C ASP A 23 -9.28 -19.34 8.35
N ASP A 24 -8.47 -18.45 8.94
CA ASP A 24 -8.88 -17.22 9.61
C ASP A 24 -9.28 -16.11 8.63
N ALA A 25 -9.17 -16.29 7.31
CA ALA A 25 -9.60 -15.31 6.31
C ALA A 25 -11.08 -14.86 6.46
N ALA A 26 -11.88 -15.61 7.20
CA ALA A 26 -13.24 -15.26 7.59
C ALA A 26 -13.33 -14.12 8.64
N ASP A 27 -12.28 -13.88 9.43
CA ASP A 27 -12.20 -12.77 10.39
C ASP A 27 -11.09 -11.77 10.02
N PRO A 28 -11.44 -10.64 9.37
CA PRO A 28 -10.47 -9.60 8.97
C PRO A 28 -9.77 -8.92 10.15
N THR A 29 -10.26 -9.12 11.39
CA THR A 29 -9.66 -8.54 12.60
C THR A 29 -8.41 -9.28 13.06
N THR A 30 -8.32 -10.59 12.79
CA THR A 30 -7.23 -11.45 13.26
C THR A 30 -6.40 -12.05 12.11
N ALA A 31 -6.99 -12.24 10.93
CA ALA A 31 -6.33 -12.92 9.81
C ALA A 31 -5.03 -12.20 9.41
N PRO A 32 -3.86 -12.85 9.35
CA PRO A 32 -2.64 -12.18 8.89
C PRO A 32 -2.81 -11.65 7.46
N ILE A 33 -2.27 -10.45 7.18
CA ILE A 33 -2.18 -9.98 5.79
C ILE A 33 -0.98 -10.68 5.17
N GLN A 34 -1.21 -11.37 4.04
CA GLN A 34 -0.15 -11.92 3.22
C GLN A 34 0.12 -10.98 2.05
N LEU A 35 1.38 -10.59 1.90
CA LEU A 35 1.86 -9.78 0.79
C LEU A 35 2.66 -10.61 -0.22
N HIS A 36 2.46 -10.33 -1.50
CA HIS A 36 3.31 -10.81 -2.57
C HIS A 36 3.67 -9.67 -3.53
N ILE A 37 4.82 -9.80 -4.19
CA ILE A 37 5.15 -8.97 -5.35
C ILE A 37 4.88 -9.77 -6.62
N GLY A 38 4.18 -9.16 -7.57
CA GLY A 38 3.80 -9.81 -8.80
C GLY A 38 3.90 -8.91 -10.01
N GLN A 39 3.62 -9.49 -11.17
CA GLN A 39 3.48 -8.76 -12.43
C GLN A 39 2.08 -9.01 -13.00
N VAL A 40 1.45 -7.96 -13.50
CA VAL A 40 0.09 -7.97 -14.02
C VAL A 40 0.09 -7.59 -15.49
N TRP A 41 -0.68 -8.35 -16.27
CA TRP A 41 -1.10 -7.99 -17.62
C TRP A 41 -2.60 -7.73 -17.61
N PHE A 42 -3.02 -6.70 -18.34
CA PHE A 42 -4.43 -6.38 -18.49
C PHE A 42 -5.06 -7.30 -19.54
N ASP A 43 -6.32 -7.65 -19.31
CA ASP A 43 -7.13 -8.44 -20.21
C ASP A 43 -8.49 -7.74 -20.41
N GLU A 44 -9.34 -8.30 -21.25
CA GLU A 44 -10.70 -7.78 -21.48
C GLU A 44 -11.54 -7.79 -20.18
N ASP A 45 -12.58 -6.95 -20.12
CA ASP A 45 -13.51 -6.84 -18.99
C ASP A 45 -12.84 -6.56 -17.64
N PHE A 46 -11.72 -5.83 -17.64
CA PHE A 46 -10.92 -5.51 -16.47
C PHE A 46 -10.33 -6.73 -15.75
N ARG A 47 -10.30 -7.90 -16.38
CA ARG A 47 -9.60 -9.07 -15.83
C ARG A 47 -8.08 -8.85 -15.87
N LEU A 48 -7.39 -9.48 -14.94
CA LEU A 48 -5.94 -9.40 -14.80
C LEU A 48 -5.33 -10.79 -14.88
N ARG A 49 -4.28 -10.94 -15.69
CA ARG A 49 -3.37 -12.08 -15.57
C ARG A 49 -2.27 -11.69 -14.60
N LEU A 50 -2.19 -12.37 -13.47
CA LEU A 50 -1.21 -12.13 -12.42
C LEU A 50 -0.15 -13.23 -12.45
N TRP A 51 1.12 -12.84 -12.40
CA TRP A 51 2.25 -13.75 -12.18
C TRP A 51 2.92 -13.47 -10.84
N LEU A 52 3.13 -14.53 -10.05
CA LEU A 52 3.79 -14.49 -8.74
C LEU A 52 5.09 -15.31 -8.80
N PRO A 53 6.28 -14.67 -8.79
CA PRO A 53 7.57 -15.35 -8.97
C PRO A 53 7.88 -16.38 -7.89
N GLU A 54 7.49 -16.13 -6.65
CA GLU A 54 7.80 -16.98 -5.49
C GLU A 54 6.80 -18.12 -5.27
N GLY A 55 5.81 -18.25 -6.17
CA GLY A 55 4.68 -19.14 -5.98
C GLY A 55 3.64 -18.58 -5.00
N HIS A 56 2.57 -19.34 -4.80
CA HIS A 56 1.45 -18.96 -3.95
C HIS A 56 0.58 -20.16 -3.59
N ASP A 57 -0.23 -20.02 -2.54
CA ASP A 57 -1.20 -21.03 -2.10
C ASP A 57 -2.65 -20.71 -2.51
N PHE A 58 -2.86 -19.61 -3.26
CA PHE A 58 -4.20 -19.19 -3.69
C PHE A 58 -4.99 -20.26 -4.48
N ARG A 59 -6.28 -20.30 -4.20
CA ARG A 59 -7.30 -21.18 -4.79
C ARG A 59 -8.40 -20.36 -5.47
N ALA A 60 -9.08 -20.97 -6.42
CA ALA A 60 -10.23 -20.34 -7.06
C ALA A 60 -11.27 -19.92 -6.00
N GLY A 61 -11.73 -18.67 -6.07
CA GLY A 61 -12.59 -18.04 -5.09
C GLY A 61 -11.86 -17.11 -4.10
N ASP A 62 -10.55 -17.24 -3.94
CA ASP A 62 -9.78 -16.41 -3.00
C ASP A 62 -9.81 -14.93 -3.40
N LEU A 63 -9.86 -14.06 -2.40
CA LEU A 63 -9.92 -12.61 -2.59
C LEU A 63 -8.54 -11.98 -2.52
N LEU A 64 -8.24 -11.14 -3.51
CA LEU A 64 -6.93 -10.50 -3.68
C LEU A 64 -7.14 -9.00 -3.86
N THR A 65 -6.26 -8.19 -3.29
CA THR A 65 -6.14 -6.78 -3.65
C THR A 65 -4.80 -6.52 -4.31
N LEU A 66 -4.85 -5.89 -5.48
CA LEU A 66 -3.67 -5.55 -6.28
C LEU A 66 -3.50 -4.04 -6.27
N HIS A 67 -2.35 -3.57 -5.81
CA HIS A 67 -1.98 -2.18 -5.97
C HIS A 67 -1.47 -1.96 -7.39
N LEU A 68 -2.16 -1.13 -8.17
CA LEU A 68 -1.77 -0.82 -9.54
C LEU A 68 -1.54 0.68 -9.67
N ASP A 69 -0.40 1.04 -10.26
CA ASP A 69 -0.07 2.42 -10.56
C ASP A 69 0.90 2.53 -11.74
N ASN A 70 1.13 3.75 -12.23
CA ASN A 70 2.06 4.02 -13.33
C ASN A 70 3.36 4.71 -12.88
N ARG A 71 3.82 4.50 -11.64
CA ARG A 71 4.84 5.34 -10.98
C ARG A 71 6.31 4.99 -11.31
N THR A 72 6.60 4.22 -12.35
CA THR A 72 8.00 3.89 -12.69
C THR A 72 8.83 5.14 -13.00
N GLY A 73 9.79 5.48 -12.13
CA GLY A 73 10.84 6.49 -12.40
C GLY A 73 10.42 7.95 -12.29
N VAL A 74 9.53 8.32 -11.37
CA VAL A 74 9.13 9.72 -11.19
C VAL A 74 10.09 10.44 -10.24
N ASP A 75 11.07 11.15 -10.81
CA ASP A 75 12.09 11.93 -10.10
C ASP A 75 11.57 13.21 -9.41
N SER A 76 10.34 13.65 -9.71
CA SER A 76 9.72 14.80 -9.06
C SER A 76 8.21 14.65 -8.97
N TYR A 77 7.69 14.58 -7.74
CA TYR A 77 6.27 14.68 -7.48
C TYR A 77 5.91 16.13 -7.18
N ASP A 78 4.90 16.65 -7.88
CA ASP A 78 4.18 17.84 -7.46
C ASP A 78 3.12 17.45 -6.42
N ALA A 79 2.68 18.43 -5.62
CA ALA A 79 1.64 18.23 -4.60
C ALA A 79 0.31 17.71 -5.18
N GLU A 80 0.15 17.74 -6.51
CA GLU A 80 -1.06 17.32 -7.20
C GLU A 80 -1.13 15.80 -7.45
N LEU A 81 -0.07 15.02 -7.17
CA LEU A 81 -0.05 13.56 -7.30
C LEU A 81 -0.61 13.07 -8.64
N ARG A 82 -0.06 13.59 -9.75
CA ARG A 82 -0.46 13.31 -11.14
C ARG A 82 -0.11 11.91 -11.66
N VAL A 83 -0.33 10.91 -10.83
CA VAL A 83 -0.12 9.49 -11.13
C VAL A 83 -1.42 8.73 -11.03
N TYR A 84 -1.63 7.82 -11.99
CA TYR A 84 -2.76 6.90 -11.97
C TYR A 84 -2.49 5.84 -10.92
N ARG A 85 -3.45 5.62 -10.03
CA ARG A 85 -3.33 4.64 -8.96
C ARG A 85 -4.68 4.06 -8.59
N THR A 86 -4.70 2.79 -8.22
CA THR A 86 -5.89 2.13 -7.73
C THR A 86 -5.59 0.99 -6.76
N SER A 87 -6.54 0.73 -5.87
CA SER A 87 -6.64 -0.48 -5.06
C SER A 87 -7.60 -1.42 -5.76
N TYR A 88 -7.11 -2.25 -6.68
CA TYR A 88 -7.94 -3.17 -7.44
C TYR A 88 -8.40 -4.33 -6.56
N LYS A 89 -9.71 -4.54 -6.44
CA LYS A 89 -10.34 -5.64 -5.70
C LYS A 89 -10.64 -6.77 -6.69
N GLY A 90 -9.95 -7.89 -6.52
CA GLY A 90 -10.09 -9.05 -7.38
C GLY A 90 -10.51 -10.32 -6.64
N GLN A 91 -11.00 -11.27 -7.41
CA GLN A 91 -11.20 -12.66 -7.00
C GLN A 91 -10.44 -13.58 -7.95
N LEU A 92 -9.79 -14.59 -7.40
CA LEU A 92 -9.11 -15.59 -8.21
C LEU A 92 -10.15 -16.44 -8.94
N LEU A 93 -10.22 -16.32 -10.26
CA LEU A 93 -11.13 -17.11 -11.09
C LEU A 93 -10.55 -18.52 -11.33
N GLN A 94 -9.29 -18.59 -11.74
CA GLN A 94 -8.60 -19.87 -11.97
C GLN A 94 -7.07 -19.73 -11.94
N ARG A 95 -6.40 -20.84 -11.61
CA ARG A 95 -4.95 -20.99 -11.80
C ARG A 95 -4.66 -21.37 -13.26
N LEU A 96 -3.88 -20.55 -13.96
CA LEU A 96 -3.42 -20.83 -15.32
C LEU A 96 -2.17 -21.73 -15.31
N SER A 97 -1.33 -21.58 -14.30
CA SER A 97 -0.21 -22.46 -13.96
C SER A 97 0.17 -22.29 -12.48
N ASP A 98 1.25 -22.92 -12.03
CA ASP A 98 1.70 -22.84 -10.63
C ASP A 98 1.91 -21.40 -10.14
N ASN A 99 2.39 -20.52 -11.03
CA ASN A 99 2.74 -19.13 -10.72
C ASN A 99 1.88 -18.12 -11.49
N ARG A 100 0.87 -18.56 -12.24
CA ARG A 100 0.03 -17.67 -13.05
C ARG A 100 -1.44 -17.83 -12.71
N LEU A 101 -2.08 -16.69 -12.52
CA LEU A 101 -3.44 -16.56 -12.03
C LEU A 101 -4.26 -15.72 -12.99
N LEU A 102 -5.53 -16.08 -13.16
CA LEU A 102 -6.51 -15.22 -13.79
C LEU A 102 -7.42 -14.65 -12.70
N VAL A 103 -7.38 -13.33 -12.53
CA VAL A 103 -8.12 -12.60 -11.51
C VAL A 103 -9.24 -11.83 -12.19
N GLU A 104 -10.45 -12.01 -11.70
CA GLU A 104 -11.61 -11.24 -12.13
C GLU A 104 -11.82 -10.01 -11.26
N CYS A 105 -12.33 -8.93 -11.87
CA CYS A 105 -12.55 -7.67 -11.20
C CYS A 105 -13.83 -7.72 -10.36
N ARG A 106 -13.74 -7.30 -9.09
CA ARG A 106 -14.90 -7.03 -8.24
C ARG A 106 -15.17 -5.55 -8.10
N ASP A 107 -14.12 -4.76 -7.91
CA ASP A 107 -14.21 -3.32 -7.74
C ASP A 107 -12.86 -2.63 -7.96
N PHE A 108 -12.88 -1.44 -8.54
CA PHE A 108 -11.77 -0.51 -8.41
C PHE A 108 -12.24 0.93 -8.62
N SER A 109 -11.47 1.86 -8.08
CA SER A 109 -11.53 3.30 -8.37
C SER A 109 -10.14 3.75 -8.80
N LEU A 110 -9.98 4.09 -10.07
CA LEU A 110 -8.74 4.64 -10.62
C LEU A 110 -8.74 6.14 -10.39
N VAL A 111 -7.73 6.61 -9.66
CA VAL A 111 -7.58 8.00 -9.28
C VAL A 111 -6.38 8.61 -10.00
N HIS A 112 -6.55 9.82 -10.51
CA HIS A 112 -5.48 10.69 -11.01
C HIS A 112 -5.56 12.03 -10.29
N GLY A 113 -4.47 12.44 -9.64
CA GLY A 113 -4.50 13.52 -8.66
C GLY A 113 -5.48 13.23 -7.53
N ILE A 114 -6.55 14.01 -7.41
CA ILE A 114 -7.64 13.79 -6.43
C ILE A 114 -8.94 13.26 -7.05
N SER A 115 -8.96 13.08 -8.37
CA SER A 115 -10.20 12.78 -9.11
C SER A 115 -10.26 11.31 -9.49
N GLU A 116 -11.42 10.69 -9.30
CA GLU A 116 -11.74 9.40 -9.92
C GLU A 116 -11.94 9.60 -11.43
N VAL A 117 -11.19 8.84 -12.23
CA VAL A 117 -11.14 8.98 -13.69
C VAL A 117 -11.66 7.74 -14.43
N LEU A 118 -11.70 6.60 -13.74
CA LEU A 118 -12.29 5.34 -14.21
C LEU A 118 -12.65 4.51 -12.99
N ALA A 119 -13.81 3.87 -12.99
CA ALA A 119 -14.20 2.97 -11.92
C ALA A 119 -14.96 1.78 -12.48
N HIS A 120 -14.89 0.67 -11.77
CA HIS A 120 -15.68 -0.51 -12.05
C HIS A 120 -16.21 -1.07 -10.74
N ARG A 121 -17.44 -1.59 -10.79
CA ARG A 121 -18.04 -2.39 -9.73
C ARG A 121 -18.80 -3.54 -10.36
N ALA A 122 -18.44 -4.76 -9.99
CA ALA A 122 -19.08 -5.96 -10.50
C ALA A 122 -20.58 -5.95 -10.13
N PRO A 123 -21.47 -6.45 -11.01
CA PRO A 123 -22.90 -6.53 -10.70
C PRO A 123 -23.17 -7.29 -9.41
N GLY A 124 -23.92 -6.68 -8.49
CA GLY A 124 -24.27 -7.27 -7.19
C GLY A 124 -23.19 -7.14 -6.11
N TYR A 125 -21.99 -6.65 -6.44
CA TYR A 125 -20.99 -6.34 -5.41
C TYR A 125 -21.35 -5.03 -4.70
N ALA A 126 -21.33 -5.08 -3.38
CA ALA A 126 -21.36 -3.91 -2.50
C ALA A 126 -20.21 -4.06 -1.51
N PHE A 127 -19.49 -2.97 -1.24
CA PHE A 127 -18.49 -3.00 -0.18
C PHE A 127 -19.17 -3.40 1.13
N PRO A 128 -18.62 -4.40 1.85
CA PRO A 128 -19.17 -4.82 3.12
C PRO A 128 -19.12 -3.65 4.11
N ALA A 129 -20.19 -3.51 4.90
CA ALA A 129 -20.20 -2.58 6.00
C ALA A 129 -19.11 -2.96 7.00
N ASP A 130 -18.38 -1.96 7.48
CA ASP A 130 -17.32 -2.16 8.46
C ASP A 130 -17.83 -1.77 9.85
N GLU A 131 -18.29 -2.76 10.59
CA GLU A 131 -18.92 -2.60 11.91
C GLU A 131 -17.92 -2.46 13.05
N ARG A 132 -16.62 -2.63 12.79
CA ARG A 132 -15.58 -2.43 13.81
C ARG A 132 -15.69 -1.00 14.35
N PRO A 133 -15.51 -0.74 15.66
CA PRO A 133 -15.57 0.63 16.19
C PRO A 133 -14.32 1.42 15.78
N LEU A 134 -14.44 2.74 15.65
CA LEU A 134 -13.27 3.62 15.58
C LEU A 134 -12.69 3.77 17.00
N GLN A 135 -11.39 3.55 17.14
CA GLN A 135 -10.65 3.76 18.37
C GLN A 135 -9.47 4.72 18.10
N PRO A 136 -9.09 5.58 19.06
CA PRO A 136 -7.85 6.32 18.96
C PRO A 136 -6.67 5.36 18.78
N LEU A 137 -5.71 5.75 17.92
CA LEU A 137 -4.48 4.98 17.79
C LEU A 137 -3.65 5.08 19.08
N PRO A 138 -2.87 4.04 19.42
CA PRO A 138 -1.90 4.14 20.49
C PRO A 138 -0.89 5.26 20.19
N ILE A 139 -0.38 5.91 21.23
CA ILE A 139 0.68 6.92 21.08
C ILE A 139 2.00 6.19 20.82
N THR A 140 2.82 6.74 19.93
CA THR A 140 4.14 6.20 19.58
C THR A 140 4.98 5.89 20.84
N PRO A 141 5.66 4.73 20.90
CA PRO A 141 6.53 4.40 22.02
C PRO A 141 7.91 5.10 21.94
N LEU A 142 8.23 5.72 20.80
CA LEU A 142 9.53 6.35 20.56
C LEU A 142 9.71 7.59 21.41
N THR A 143 10.84 7.73 22.10
CA THR A 143 11.18 8.94 22.89
C THR A 143 12.10 9.90 22.16
N ALA A 144 12.70 9.47 21.04
CA ALA A 144 13.57 10.25 20.18
C ALA A 144 13.41 9.77 18.72
N LEU A 145 13.79 10.61 17.75
CA LEU A 145 13.82 10.23 16.34
C LEU A 145 14.91 9.15 16.13
N PRO A 146 14.57 7.94 15.64
CA PRO A 146 15.57 6.93 15.31
C PRO A 146 16.43 7.36 14.13
N GLN A 147 17.52 6.64 13.89
CA GLN A 147 18.39 6.96 12.76
C GLN A 147 17.64 6.73 11.44
N LEU A 148 17.58 7.78 10.60
CA LEU A 148 16.95 7.71 9.29
C LEU A 148 17.69 6.76 8.36
N ASP A 149 16.96 6.12 7.46
CA ASP A 149 17.55 5.33 6.39
C ASP A 149 18.03 6.23 5.23
N PRO A 150 19.35 6.39 5.01
CA PRO A 150 19.86 7.19 3.92
C PRO A 150 19.56 6.58 2.53
N ASP A 151 19.34 5.27 2.43
CA ASP A 151 19.11 4.58 1.16
C ASP A 151 17.70 4.88 0.62
N GLN A 152 16.77 5.26 1.49
CA GLN A 152 15.42 5.72 1.13
C GLN A 152 15.33 7.23 0.96
N ARG A 153 16.45 7.96 0.88
CA ARG A 153 16.41 9.41 0.75
C ARG A 153 15.63 9.82 -0.49
N ASP A 154 15.89 9.18 -1.62
CA ASP A 154 15.30 9.55 -2.91
C ASP A 154 14.00 8.81 -3.21
N ASN A 155 13.74 7.70 -2.52
CA ASN A 155 12.46 7.01 -2.61
C ASN A 155 11.40 7.65 -1.71
N LYS A 156 10.39 8.24 -2.32
CA LYS A 156 9.45 9.13 -1.62
C LYS A 156 8.15 8.46 -1.25
N ILE A 157 7.79 7.37 -1.91
CA ILE A 157 6.43 6.84 -1.84
C ILE A 157 6.42 5.31 -1.70
N GLY A 158 5.63 4.82 -0.74
CA GLY A 158 5.34 3.40 -0.57
C GLY A 158 3.84 3.11 -0.65
N VAL A 159 3.49 1.85 -0.41
CA VAL A 159 2.11 1.36 -0.42
C VAL A 159 1.74 0.92 0.99
N LEU A 160 0.84 1.67 1.63
CA LEU A 160 0.18 1.26 2.87
C LEU A 160 -0.92 0.25 2.57
N VAL A 161 -0.94 -0.86 3.30
CA VAL A 161 -1.97 -1.88 3.23
C VAL A 161 -2.72 -1.92 4.56
N THR A 162 -4.00 -1.57 4.54
CA THR A 162 -4.87 -1.57 5.73
C THR A 162 -5.92 -2.66 5.67
N ARG A 163 -6.41 -3.06 6.84
CA ARG A 163 -7.45 -4.09 6.98
C ARG A 163 -8.83 -3.50 6.72
N THR A 164 -9.61 -4.13 5.84
CA THR A 164 -11.06 -3.87 5.68
C THR A 164 -11.87 -5.15 5.90
N ALA A 165 -13.19 -5.07 5.95
CA ALA A 165 -14.04 -6.19 6.36
C ALA A 165 -13.93 -7.48 5.50
N GLU A 166 -13.48 -7.40 4.24
CA GLU A 166 -13.42 -8.59 3.37
C GLU A 166 -12.07 -8.78 2.69
N GLN A 167 -11.44 -7.70 2.21
CA GLN A 167 -10.12 -7.80 1.59
C GLN A 167 -9.26 -6.55 1.85
N PRO A 168 -7.93 -6.68 2.06
CA PRO A 168 -7.07 -5.54 2.42
C PRO A 168 -7.18 -4.37 1.43
N HIS A 169 -7.01 -3.14 1.86
CA HIS A 169 -7.02 -1.97 0.98
C HIS A 169 -5.63 -1.35 0.86
N THR A 170 -5.23 -0.99 -0.35
CA THR A 170 -3.91 -0.41 -0.62
C THR A 170 -4.02 1.09 -0.84
N THR A 171 -3.11 1.88 -0.28
CA THR A 171 -3.04 3.32 -0.54
C THR A 171 -1.60 3.76 -0.69
N VAL A 172 -1.36 4.58 -1.71
CA VAL A 172 -0.08 5.25 -1.94
C VAL A 172 0.18 6.28 -0.84
N MET A 173 1.36 6.27 -0.22
CA MET A 173 1.74 7.18 0.86
C MET A 173 3.15 7.74 0.66
N ALA A 174 3.29 9.07 0.75
CA ALA A 174 4.60 9.66 1.01
C ALA A 174 5.09 9.20 2.40
N PHE A 175 6.39 8.92 2.53
CA PHE A 175 6.92 8.35 3.75
C PHE A 175 8.32 8.84 4.13
N LEU A 176 8.65 8.69 5.41
CA LEU A 176 10.00 8.75 5.96
C LEU A 176 10.29 7.39 6.63
N SER A 177 11.49 6.84 6.46
CA SER A 177 11.87 5.55 7.04
C SER A 177 13.11 5.67 7.92
N THR A 178 13.23 4.74 8.86
CA THR A 178 14.39 4.58 9.74
C THR A 178 15.18 3.33 9.35
N ARG A 179 16.39 3.18 9.90
CA ARG A 179 17.21 1.96 9.74
C ARG A 179 16.61 0.72 10.39
N ASP A 180 15.62 0.90 11.26
CA ASP A 180 14.90 -0.19 11.93
C ASP A 180 13.57 -0.51 11.20
N ASP A 181 13.42 -0.02 9.96
CA ASP A 181 12.24 -0.17 9.10
C ASP A 181 10.95 0.48 9.65
N ASP A 182 11.04 1.31 10.69
CA ASP A 182 9.91 2.14 11.12
C ASP A 182 9.56 3.16 10.03
N ILE A 183 8.26 3.33 9.77
CA ILE A 183 7.76 4.24 8.74
C ILE A 183 6.95 5.36 9.37
N PHE A 184 7.21 6.60 8.98
CA PHE A 184 6.35 7.74 9.30
C PHE A 184 5.55 8.14 8.07
N ILE A 185 4.28 8.45 8.27
CA ILE A 185 3.35 8.94 7.25
C ILE A 185 2.52 10.10 7.82
N ILE A 186 1.97 10.95 6.95
CA ILE A 186 0.99 11.96 7.34
C ILE A 186 -0.36 11.71 6.70
N SER A 187 -1.44 12.06 7.41
CA SER A 187 -2.78 12.05 6.83
C SER A 187 -3.81 12.79 7.68
N PHE A 188 -4.97 13.05 7.09
CA PHE A 188 -6.14 13.51 7.84
C PHE A 188 -6.83 12.32 8.53
N PRO A 189 -7.27 12.49 9.80
CA PRO A 189 -8.04 11.48 10.52
C PRO A 189 -9.32 11.01 9.82
N SER A 190 -9.91 11.87 8.98
CA SER A 190 -11.11 11.58 8.22
C SER A 190 -10.89 10.68 7.01
N THR A 191 -9.65 10.42 6.60
CA THR A 191 -9.38 9.58 5.44
C THR A 191 -9.73 8.12 5.71
N PHE A 192 -10.19 7.41 4.68
CA PHE A 192 -10.53 6.00 4.78
C PHE A 192 -9.41 5.16 5.40
N LYS A 193 -8.17 5.30 4.93
CA LYS A 193 -6.99 4.60 5.46
C LYS A 193 -6.77 4.80 6.96
N VAL A 194 -6.92 6.03 7.47
CA VAL A 194 -6.75 6.29 8.92
C VAL A 194 -7.90 5.70 9.70
N GLN A 195 -9.14 5.82 9.21
CA GLN A 195 -10.29 5.14 9.84
C GLN A 195 -10.09 3.63 9.91
N GLN A 196 -9.46 3.02 8.89
CA GLN A 196 -9.09 1.60 8.94
C GLN A 196 -8.02 1.31 9.99
N LEU A 197 -6.99 2.16 10.12
CA LEU A 197 -5.99 2.02 11.19
C LEU A 197 -6.61 2.19 12.59
N GLN A 198 -7.57 3.10 12.75
CA GLN A 198 -8.32 3.30 14.00
C GLN A 198 -9.25 2.13 14.35
N ARG A 199 -9.67 1.34 13.35
CA ARG A 199 -10.41 0.09 13.56
C ARG A 199 -9.50 -1.07 13.91
N ASN A 200 -8.32 -1.13 13.29
CA ASN A 200 -7.29 -2.10 13.60
C ASN A 200 -5.90 -1.51 13.23
N PRO A 201 -5.01 -1.28 14.20
CA PRO A 201 -3.74 -0.63 13.95
C PRO A 201 -2.75 -1.53 13.19
N SER A 202 -3.03 -2.82 13.05
CA SER A 202 -2.17 -3.74 12.30
C SER A 202 -2.30 -3.49 10.80
N CYS A 203 -1.16 -3.19 10.16
CA CYS A 203 -1.06 -2.87 8.75
C CYS A 203 0.23 -3.44 8.15
N CYS A 204 0.36 -3.34 6.84
CA CYS A 204 1.63 -3.58 6.17
C CYS A 204 2.04 -2.36 5.34
N PHE A 205 3.33 -2.26 5.03
CA PHE A 205 3.87 -1.25 4.14
C PHE A 205 4.81 -1.91 3.13
N ALA A 206 4.71 -1.52 1.86
CA ALA A 206 5.61 -1.98 0.82
C ALA A 206 6.36 -0.81 0.21
N ILE A 207 7.68 -0.92 0.17
CA ILE A 207 8.58 0.08 -0.41
C ILE A 207 9.08 -0.46 -1.74
N ASP A 208 8.95 0.31 -2.80
CA ASP A 208 9.47 -0.01 -4.14
C ASP A 208 10.87 0.58 -4.31
N GLU A 209 11.88 -0.28 -4.28
CA GLU A 209 13.30 0.05 -4.35
C GLU A 209 13.82 0.21 -5.79
N ARG A 210 12.95 0.18 -6.81
CA ARG A 210 13.40 0.28 -8.23
C ARG A 210 14.11 1.58 -8.58
N ALA A 211 13.92 2.64 -7.77
CA ALA A 211 14.70 3.87 -7.89
C ALA A 211 16.19 3.65 -7.55
N ASN A 212 16.48 2.69 -6.67
CA ASN A 212 17.82 2.37 -6.19
C ASN A 212 18.44 1.19 -6.96
N PHE A 213 17.65 0.14 -7.27
CA PHE A 213 18.10 -1.06 -7.98
C PHE A 213 17.01 -1.65 -8.87
N THR A 214 17.32 -1.94 -10.14
CA THR A 214 16.39 -2.61 -11.06
C THR A 214 16.84 -4.02 -11.35
N PHE A 215 16.16 -5.02 -10.78
CA PHE A 215 16.27 -6.41 -11.20
C PHE A 215 15.09 -6.80 -12.10
N ASP A 216 15.32 -6.89 -13.41
CA ASP A 216 14.27 -7.25 -14.39
C ASP A 216 13.77 -8.69 -14.23
N LYS A 217 14.59 -9.59 -13.67
CA LYS A 217 14.30 -11.02 -13.54
C LYS A 217 13.89 -11.44 -12.12
N ALA A 218 14.11 -10.60 -11.13
CA ALA A 218 13.81 -10.85 -9.72
C ALA A 218 13.10 -9.62 -9.13
N ILE A 219 11.93 -9.31 -9.70
CA ILE A 219 11.16 -8.10 -9.39
C ILE A 219 10.88 -7.92 -7.89
N GLN A 220 10.76 -9.03 -7.16
CA GLN A 220 10.54 -9.07 -5.72
C GLN A 220 11.74 -8.53 -4.93
N TRP A 221 12.96 -8.60 -5.46
CA TRP A 221 14.15 -8.04 -4.80
C TRP A 221 14.20 -6.52 -4.86
N ASN A 222 13.31 -5.91 -5.63
CA ASN A 222 13.13 -4.48 -5.64
C ASN A 222 12.11 -4.03 -4.60
N TYR A 223 11.72 -4.86 -3.62
CA TYR A 223 10.76 -4.46 -2.59
C TYR A 223 11.20 -4.85 -1.18
N THR A 224 10.92 -3.95 -0.25
CA THR A 224 10.93 -4.20 1.19
C THR A 224 9.48 -4.27 1.65
N LEU A 225 9.09 -5.39 2.26
CA LEU A 225 7.75 -5.60 2.80
C LEU A 225 7.82 -5.55 4.33
N ILE A 226 6.94 -4.76 4.95
CA ILE A 226 7.00 -4.46 6.39
C ILE A 226 5.63 -4.76 6.98
N ASP A 227 5.58 -5.60 8.01
CA ASP A 227 4.44 -5.69 8.92
C ASP A 227 4.62 -4.68 10.05
N ALA A 228 3.57 -3.92 10.34
CA ALA A 228 3.66 -2.80 11.28
C ALA A 228 2.41 -2.62 12.13
N ILE A 229 2.60 -1.93 13.26
CA ILE A 229 1.52 -1.43 14.11
C ILE A 229 1.51 0.10 14.04
N ALA A 230 0.38 0.66 13.63
CA ALA A 230 0.18 2.10 13.54
C ALA A 230 -0.02 2.73 14.92
N HIS A 231 0.69 3.84 15.12
CA HIS A 231 0.63 4.72 16.27
C HIS A 231 0.42 6.16 15.80
N GLU A 232 -0.19 6.99 16.64
CA GLU A 232 -0.21 8.44 16.44
C GLU A 232 1.06 9.07 17.06
N VAL A 233 1.56 10.13 16.43
CA VAL A 233 2.59 11.02 16.99
C VAL A 233 1.89 12.35 17.31
N PRO A 234 1.46 12.57 18.57
CA PRO A 234 0.81 13.82 18.97
C PRO A 234 1.69 15.05 18.73
N VAL A 235 1.08 16.20 18.48
CA VAL A 235 1.80 17.47 18.21
C VAL A 235 2.67 17.92 19.39
N ASP A 236 2.23 17.62 20.61
CA ASP A 236 2.95 17.90 21.87
C ASP A 236 3.98 16.81 22.23
N HIS A 237 4.10 15.76 21.43
CA HIS A 237 5.05 14.69 21.66
C HIS A 237 6.49 15.13 21.33
N PRO A 238 7.51 14.79 22.15
CA PRO A 238 8.89 15.25 21.95
C PRO A 238 9.51 14.94 20.57
N ILE A 239 9.05 13.88 19.89
CA ILE A 239 9.56 13.48 18.58
C ILE A 239 8.85 14.18 17.41
N TYR A 240 7.74 14.87 17.64
CA TYR A 240 6.90 15.42 16.58
C TYR A 240 7.68 16.39 15.67
N GLU A 241 8.30 17.41 16.26
CA GLU A 241 9.07 18.40 15.50
C GLU A 241 10.30 17.80 14.79
N PRO A 242 11.13 16.95 15.44
CA PRO A 242 12.19 16.22 14.75
C PRO A 242 11.70 15.42 13.53
N VAL A 243 10.62 14.64 13.69
CA VAL A 243 10.07 13.82 12.58
C VAL A 243 9.50 14.72 11.49
N LYS A 244 8.71 15.73 11.84
CA LYS A 244 8.14 16.69 10.89
C LYS A 244 9.22 17.34 10.05
N ASN A 245 10.29 17.83 10.67
CA ASN A 245 11.40 18.47 9.96
C ASN A 245 12.10 17.50 9.00
N ALA A 246 12.40 16.28 9.45
CA ALA A 246 13.00 15.25 8.59
C ALA A 246 12.06 14.82 7.45
N PHE A 247 10.76 14.73 7.72
CA PHE A 247 9.75 14.36 6.72
C PHE A 247 9.62 15.43 5.64
N ILE A 248 9.62 16.72 6.01
CA ILE A 248 9.59 17.85 5.07
C ILE A 248 10.91 17.93 4.29
N GLU A 249 12.06 17.71 4.94
CA GLU A 249 13.35 17.68 4.24
C GLU A 249 13.36 16.59 3.16
N LYS A 250 12.81 15.41 3.46
CA LYS A 250 12.65 14.34 2.48
C LYS A 250 11.58 14.65 1.44
N ASN A 251 10.44 15.22 1.82
CA ASN A 251 9.28 15.45 0.95
C ASN A 251 8.86 16.93 0.98
N PRO A 252 9.58 17.84 0.31
CA PRO A 252 9.35 19.28 0.45
C PRO A 252 7.95 19.76 0.06
N TRP A 253 7.26 19.05 -0.85
CA TRP A 253 5.89 19.36 -1.25
C TRP A 253 4.86 19.08 -0.14
N GLU A 254 5.21 18.29 0.88
CA GLU A 254 4.32 17.96 1.99
C GLU A 254 4.22 19.10 3.02
N VAL A 255 5.04 20.15 2.89
CA VAL A 255 5.03 21.31 3.81
C VAL A 255 3.64 21.93 3.94
N ALA A 256 2.90 22.04 2.82
CA ALA A 256 1.58 22.64 2.79
C ALA A 256 0.53 21.83 3.57
N PHE A 257 0.72 20.52 3.73
CA PHE A 257 -0.16 19.69 4.56
C PHE A 257 0.06 19.97 6.05
N PHE A 258 1.30 20.22 6.47
CA PHE A 258 1.59 20.56 7.87
C PHE A 258 1.10 21.95 8.29
N ASP A 259 0.68 22.80 7.35
CA ASP A 259 0.01 24.07 7.64
C ASP A 259 -1.46 23.87 8.05
N ASP A 260 -2.06 22.72 7.73
CA ASP A 260 -3.42 22.37 8.18
C ASP A 260 -3.39 21.75 9.58
N PRO A 261 -4.09 22.34 10.57
CA PRO A 261 -4.09 21.86 11.96
C PRO A 261 -4.78 20.50 12.13
N ASN A 262 -5.43 19.95 11.10
CA ASN A 262 -6.08 18.64 11.11
C ASN A 262 -5.18 17.52 10.57
N VAL A 263 -4.06 17.85 9.93
CA VAL A 263 -3.08 16.84 9.55
C VAL A 263 -2.47 16.24 10.81
N ARG A 264 -2.24 14.93 10.77
CA ARG A 264 -1.61 14.17 11.83
C ARG A 264 -0.43 13.40 11.28
N LEU A 265 0.53 13.17 12.16
CA LEU A 265 1.69 12.34 11.92
C LEU A 265 1.46 10.98 12.56
N TYR A 266 1.73 9.92 11.81
CA TYR A 266 1.58 8.55 12.26
C TYR A 266 2.92 7.83 12.16
N HIS A 267 3.18 6.95 13.12
CA HIS A 267 4.33 6.07 13.19
C HIS A 267 3.85 4.63 12.99
N LEU A 268 4.30 3.98 11.91
CA LEU A 268 4.12 2.56 11.68
C LEU A 268 5.35 1.85 12.25
N GLN A 269 5.20 1.31 13.45
CA GLN A 269 6.27 0.60 14.14
C GLN A 269 6.47 -0.77 13.49
N CYS A 270 7.66 -1.00 12.95
CA CYS A 270 8.02 -2.28 12.35
C CYS A 270 7.88 -3.41 13.39
N GLN A 271 7.20 -4.48 13.01
CA GLN A 271 7.16 -5.74 13.75
C GLN A 271 8.11 -6.75 13.13
N THR A 272 8.01 -6.87 11.80
CA THR A 272 8.84 -7.73 10.97
C THR A 272 9.00 -7.08 9.60
N SER A 273 10.20 -7.15 9.05
CA SER A 273 10.47 -6.81 7.65
C SER A 273 10.95 -8.04 6.89
N PHE A 274 10.51 -8.14 5.63
CA PHE A 274 10.87 -9.19 4.72
C PHE A 274 11.43 -8.58 3.44
N CYS A 275 12.70 -8.88 3.19
CA CYS A 275 13.28 -8.77 1.86
C CYS A 275 13.21 -10.17 1.22
N PRO A 276 12.45 -10.37 0.13
CA PRO A 276 12.39 -11.66 -0.55
C PRO A 276 13.80 -12.14 -0.88
N ALA A 277 14.20 -13.28 -0.31
CA ALA A 277 15.61 -13.63 -0.13
C ALA A 277 16.45 -13.53 -1.42
N ARG A 278 17.59 -12.83 -1.34
CA ARG A 278 18.69 -12.92 -2.31
C ARG A 278 19.24 -14.35 -2.28
N LYS A 279 18.78 -15.24 -3.15
CA LYS A 279 19.54 -16.45 -3.46
C LYS A 279 20.74 -16.03 -4.32
N GLY A 280 21.91 -15.98 -3.68
CA GLY A 280 23.20 -15.91 -4.36
C GLY A 280 23.49 -17.18 -5.17
#